data_AF-A0A252AZL9-F1
#
_entry.id   AF-A0A252AZL9-F1
#
_cell.length_a   1.000
_cell.length_b   1.000
_cell.length_c   1.000
_cell.angle_alpha   90.00
_cell.angle_beta   90.00
_cell.angle_gamma   90.00
#
_symmetry.space_group_name_H-M   'P 1'
#
loop_
_entity.id
_entity.type
_entity.pdbx_description
1 polymer ?
#
loop_
_entity_poly.entity_id
_entity_poly.type
_entity_poly.pdbx_seq_one_letter_code
_entity_poly.pdbx_strand_id
1 'polypeptide(L)'
;MSADNSVKVGAELSTSVRRLGREKLAERTIETVRQLTPDTETVAETLRAAGLRFSRKAETVRREATRTVLTEAKSFDFSVFEDFTELQEQARLSLHEAVEAFLNLLVQAEDERFQIEQITQNTTVEQRLGDPAFRARRAAAAVLLHQVWHGGHWIAGAWEAFAEVFDDYRKAYPAPSPAIASNDTMPARQKLVVRKIVSLDAWKSAGR
;
A
#
# COMPACT_ATOMS: atom_id res chain seq x y z
N MET A 1 10.90 -54.86 -33.05
CA MET A 1 11.60 -53.82 -32.27
C MET A 1 10.70 -52.60 -32.26
N SER A 2 9.82 -52.49 -31.27
CA SER A 2 8.93 -51.34 -31.12
C SER A 2 9.57 -50.36 -30.15
N ALA A 3 9.85 -49.15 -30.63
CA ALA A 3 10.38 -48.08 -29.82
C ALA A 3 9.25 -47.46 -28.99
N ASP A 4 9.43 -47.54 -27.67
CA ASP A 4 8.77 -46.74 -26.65
C ASP A 4 8.96 -45.25 -26.97
N ASN A 5 7.85 -44.51 -27.09
CA ASN A 5 7.89 -43.06 -27.00
C ASN A 5 7.09 -42.63 -25.77
N SER A 6 7.84 -42.41 -24.68
CA SER A 6 7.36 -41.78 -23.46
C SER A 6 6.81 -40.40 -23.78
N VAL A 7 5.49 -40.21 -23.66
CA VAL A 7 4.87 -38.89 -23.68
C VAL A 7 5.33 -38.15 -22.43
N LYS A 8 6.33 -37.26 -22.58
CA LYS A 8 6.73 -36.32 -21.55
C LYS A 8 5.59 -35.32 -21.33
N VAL A 9 4.73 -35.60 -20.35
CA VAL A 9 3.86 -34.59 -19.73
C VAL A 9 4.78 -33.74 -18.84
N GLY A 10 5.35 -32.69 -19.42
CA GLY A 10 6.37 -31.87 -18.78
C GLY A 10 6.50 -30.53 -19.49
N ALA A 11 5.37 -29.88 -19.74
CA ALA A 11 5.34 -28.46 -20.00
C ALA A 11 4.55 -27.85 -18.84
N GLU A 12 5.28 -27.55 -17.76
CA GLU A 12 4.87 -26.55 -16.79
C GLU A 12 4.52 -25.29 -17.59
N LEU A 13 3.23 -25.05 -17.81
CA LEU A 13 2.71 -23.79 -18.30
C LEU A 13 2.91 -22.78 -17.16
N SER A 14 4.15 -22.30 -16.99
CA SER A 14 4.52 -21.22 -16.10
C SER A 14 4.05 -19.88 -16.69
N THR A 15 2.77 -19.77 -17.02
CA THR A 15 2.15 -18.46 -17.21
C THR A 15 1.88 -17.88 -15.83
N SER A 16 2.94 -17.50 -15.11
CA SER A 16 2.80 -16.61 -13.96
C SER A 16 2.11 -15.35 -14.46
N VAL A 17 0.93 -15.04 -13.92
CA VAL A 17 0.12 -13.92 -14.36
C VAL A 17 0.72 -12.65 -13.74
N ARG A 18 1.96 -12.33 -14.12
CA ARG A 18 2.64 -11.04 -13.84
C ARG A 18 1.99 -9.85 -14.57
N ARG A 19 0.73 -9.96 -14.98
CA ARG A 19 0.06 -9.05 -15.95
C ARG A 19 -1.20 -8.37 -15.46
N LEU A 20 -1.61 -8.54 -14.21
CA LEU A 20 -2.67 -7.70 -13.63
C LEU A 20 -2.04 -6.73 -12.62
N GLY A 21 -2.18 -5.42 -12.89
CA GLY A 21 -1.91 -4.37 -11.90
C GLY A 21 -0.50 -3.80 -11.79
N ARG A 22 0.44 -4.07 -12.71
CA ARG A 22 1.82 -3.53 -12.64
C ARG A 22 1.89 -2.01 -12.42
N GLU A 23 0.96 -1.25 -12.99
CA GLU A 23 0.93 0.22 -12.81
C GLU A 23 0.59 0.60 -11.37
N LYS A 24 -0.37 -0.08 -10.73
CA LYS A 24 -0.71 0.15 -9.32
C LYS A 24 0.34 -0.42 -8.38
N LEU A 25 0.93 -1.58 -8.70
CA LEU A 25 2.00 -2.20 -7.90
C LEU A 25 3.34 -1.43 -7.98
N ALA A 26 3.56 -0.63 -9.02
CA ALA A 26 4.73 0.23 -9.14
C ALA A 26 4.72 1.36 -8.10
N GLU A 27 3.53 1.81 -7.72
CA GLU A 27 3.35 2.81 -6.67
C GLU A 27 3.40 2.12 -5.30
N ARG A 28 4.58 2.14 -4.65
CA ARG A 28 4.81 1.63 -3.29
C ARG A 28 4.27 2.59 -2.22
N THR A 29 2.98 2.89 -2.29
CA THR A 29 2.35 3.86 -1.40
C THR A 29 1.33 3.19 -0.47
N ILE A 30 1.07 3.85 0.65
CA ILE A 30 0.04 3.44 1.61
C ILE A 30 -1.36 3.50 0.97
N GLU A 31 -1.58 4.44 0.06
CA GLU A 31 -2.83 4.55 -0.69
C GLU A 31 -3.03 3.34 -1.62
N THR A 32 -1.97 2.90 -2.29
CA THR A 32 -1.98 1.64 -3.06
C THR A 32 -2.37 0.46 -2.18
N VAL A 33 -1.80 0.33 -0.98
CA VAL A 33 -2.14 -0.74 -0.05
C VAL A 33 -3.63 -0.70 0.30
N ARG A 34 -4.18 0.48 0.60
CA ARG A 34 -5.62 0.63 0.90
C ARG A 34 -6.51 0.20 -0.25
N GLN A 35 -6.15 0.54 -1.48
CA GLN A 35 -6.93 0.17 -2.68
C GLN A 35 -6.83 -1.31 -3.03
N LEU A 36 -5.70 -1.95 -2.74
CA LEU A 36 -5.45 -3.35 -3.09
C LEU A 36 -5.76 -4.34 -1.95
N THR A 37 -6.07 -3.84 -0.76
CA THR A 37 -6.47 -4.69 0.37
C THR A 37 -7.76 -5.43 0.01
N PRO A 38 -7.78 -6.78 0.07
CA PRO A 38 -8.99 -7.55 -0.22
C PRO A 38 -10.16 -7.16 0.69
N ASP A 39 -11.39 -7.30 0.20
CA ASP A 39 -12.57 -7.08 1.04
C ASP A 39 -12.76 -8.21 2.06
N THR A 40 -13.26 -7.85 3.24
CA THR A 40 -13.53 -8.82 4.32
C THR A 40 -14.50 -9.93 3.90
N GLU A 41 -15.51 -9.61 3.10
CA GLU A 41 -16.47 -10.59 2.59
C GLU A 41 -15.79 -11.61 1.69
N THR A 42 -15.03 -11.15 0.70
CA THR A 42 -14.23 -12.00 -0.22
C THR A 42 -13.29 -12.94 0.55
N VAL A 43 -12.62 -12.44 1.59
CA VAL A 43 -11.72 -13.25 2.42
C VAL A 43 -12.50 -14.29 3.23
N ALA A 44 -13.63 -13.90 3.83
CA ALA A 44 -14.47 -14.79 4.61
C ALA A 44 -15.07 -15.91 3.74
N GLU A 45 -15.52 -15.58 2.53
CA GLU A 45 -16.01 -16.56 1.56
C GLU A 45 -14.90 -17.52 1.13
N THR A 46 -13.71 -17.00 0.80
CA THR A 46 -12.56 -17.82 0.39
C THR A 46 -12.14 -18.80 1.49
N LEU A 47 -12.07 -18.34 2.74
CA LEU A 47 -11.78 -19.20 3.89
C LEU A 47 -12.86 -20.24 4.12
N ARG A 48 -14.14 -19.84 4.08
CA ARG A 48 -15.27 -20.78 4.24
C ARG A 48 -15.25 -21.85 3.16
N ALA A 49 -14.98 -21.46 1.92
CA ALA A 49 -14.86 -22.36 0.79
C ALA A 49 -13.70 -23.36 0.97
N ALA A 50 -12.63 -22.96 1.66
CA ALA A 50 -11.52 -23.84 2.06
C ALA A 50 -11.77 -24.65 3.35
N GLY A 51 -12.95 -24.55 3.97
CA GLY A 51 -13.27 -25.23 5.23
C GLY A 51 -12.69 -24.56 6.48
N LEU A 52 -12.22 -23.32 6.35
CA LEU A 52 -11.65 -22.52 7.44
C LEU A 52 -12.67 -21.50 7.96
N ARG A 53 -12.47 -21.07 9.21
CA ARG A 53 -13.31 -20.06 9.87
C ARG A 53 -12.63 -18.70 9.84
N PHE A 54 -13.41 -17.67 9.54
CA PHE A 54 -12.99 -16.28 9.68
C PHE A 54 -13.59 -15.69 10.97
N SER A 55 -12.76 -15.16 11.86
CA SER A 55 -13.18 -14.70 13.19
C SER A 55 -12.79 -13.27 13.53
N ARG A 56 -11.85 -12.67 12.79
CA ARG A 56 -11.33 -11.33 13.09
C ARG A 56 -12.13 -10.24 12.37
N LYS A 57 -12.21 -9.06 13.00
CA LYS A 57 -12.78 -7.85 12.39
C LYS A 57 -11.64 -6.95 11.93
N ALA A 58 -11.78 -6.32 10.75
CA ALA A 58 -10.81 -5.36 10.21
C ALA A 58 -10.45 -4.28 11.24
N GLU A 59 -11.47 -3.75 11.92
CA GLU A 59 -11.34 -2.73 12.95
C GLU A 59 -10.42 -3.16 14.11
N THR A 60 -10.46 -4.43 14.50
CA THR A 60 -9.57 -4.94 15.56
C THR A 60 -8.12 -4.92 15.12
N VAL A 61 -7.85 -5.31 13.86
CA VAL A 61 -6.50 -5.30 13.28
C VAL A 61 -5.97 -3.86 13.16
N ARG A 62 -6.81 -2.92 12.72
CA ARG A 62 -6.44 -1.50 12.65
C ARG A 62 -6.07 -0.95 14.01
N ARG A 63 -6.93 -1.15 15.02
CA ARG A 63 -6.67 -0.69 16.40
C ARG A 63 -5.40 -1.29 17.00
N GLU A 64 -5.11 -2.55 16.70
CA GLU A 64 -3.88 -3.20 17.13
C GLU A 64 -2.66 -2.46 16.54
N ALA A 65 -2.67 -2.21 15.23
CA ALA A 65 -1.61 -1.45 14.56
C ALA A 65 -1.47 -0.02 15.10
N THR A 66 -2.59 0.69 15.25
CA THR A 66 -2.63 2.04 15.81
C THR A 66 -2.00 2.07 17.20
N ARG A 67 -2.39 1.13 18.07
CA ARG A 67 -1.83 1.03 19.42
C ARG A 67 -0.34 0.79 19.41
N THR A 68 0.16 -0.08 18.52
CA THR A 68 1.60 -0.36 18.38
C THR A 68 2.36 0.92 18.03
N VAL A 69 1.96 1.61 16.97
CA VAL A 69 2.62 2.85 16.53
C VAL A 69 2.58 3.93 17.61
N LEU A 70 1.42 4.16 18.23
CA LEU A 70 1.30 5.16 19.30
C LEU A 70 2.12 4.80 20.55
N THR A 71 2.32 3.52 20.82
CA THR A 71 3.15 3.09 21.97
C THR A 71 4.63 3.38 21.69
N GLU A 72 5.11 3.08 20.48
CA GLU A 72 6.48 3.39 20.06
C GLU A 72 6.73 4.90 20.00
N ALA A 73 5.76 5.65 19.43
CA ALA A 73 5.83 7.11 19.33
C ALA A 73 5.97 7.79 20.70
N LYS A 74 5.30 7.29 21.75
CA LYS A 74 5.42 7.86 23.11
C LYS A 74 6.84 7.84 23.67
N SER A 75 7.65 6.87 23.24
CA SER A 75 9.05 6.74 23.67
C SER A 75 10.04 7.44 22.75
N PHE A 76 9.58 8.02 21.65
CA PHE A 76 10.44 8.62 20.64
C PHE A 76 10.59 10.13 20.88
N ASP A 77 11.83 10.62 20.78
CA ASP A 77 12.09 12.07 20.81
C ASP A 77 11.95 12.64 19.40
N PHE A 78 10.89 13.40 19.17
CA PHE A 78 10.61 14.03 17.88
C PHE A 78 11.43 15.30 17.63
N SER A 79 12.18 15.80 18.62
CA SER A 79 13.02 17.01 18.43
C SER A 79 14.16 16.81 17.43
N VAL A 80 14.43 15.56 17.03
CA VAL A 80 15.47 15.17 16.07
C VAL A 80 15.16 15.60 14.63
N PHE A 81 13.89 15.85 14.30
CA PHE A 81 13.47 16.22 12.95
C PHE A 81 13.60 17.74 12.74
N GLU A 82 14.17 18.13 11.60
CA GLU A 82 14.34 19.54 11.21
C GLU A 82 12.98 20.21 10.96
N ASP A 83 12.07 19.50 10.30
CA ASP A 83 10.75 20.01 9.97
C ASP A 83 9.66 18.92 9.90
N PHE A 84 8.43 19.38 9.64
CA PHE A 84 7.28 18.48 9.50
C PHE A 84 7.39 17.56 8.27
N THR A 85 8.08 17.98 7.21
CA THR A 85 8.26 17.22 5.98
C THR A 85 9.16 16.01 6.24
N GLU A 86 10.26 16.21 6.95
CA GLU A 86 11.19 15.15 7.34
C GLU A 86 10.50 14.09 8.20
N LEU A 87 9.67 14.51 9.16
CA LEU A 87 8.86 13.59 9.96
C LEU A 87 7.90 12.75 9.09
N GLN A 88 7.24 13.36 8.10
CA GLN A 88 6.34 12.64 7.20
C GLN A 88 7.09 11.62 6.33
N GLU A 89 8.26 11.99 5.81
CA GLU A 89 9.11 11.07 5.04
C GLU A 89 9.58 9.91 5.92
N GLN A 90 10.01 10.17 7.15
CA GLN A 90 10.43 9.11 8.06
C GLN A 90 9.27 8.16 8.41
N ALA A 91 8.05 8.67 8.58
CA ALA A 91 6.88 7.84 8.79
C ALA A 91 6.56 6.94 7.57
N ARG A 92 6.71 7.48 6.34
CA ARG A 92 6.59 6.68 5.11
C ARG A 92 7.66 5.60 5.02
N LEU A 93 8.91 5.95 5.32
CA LEU A 93 10.04 5.01 5.34
C LEU A 93 9.82 3.89 6.37
N SER A 94 9.30 4.23 7.55
CA SER A 94 9.03 3.25 8.62
C SER A 94 7.99 2.21 8.22
N LEU A 95 7.09 2.53 7.29
CA LEU A 95 6.10 1.59 6.75
C LEU A 95 6.54 0.95 5.42
N HIS A 96 7.65 1.37 4.84
CA HIS A 96 8.05 0.97 3.49
C HIS A 96 8.23 -0.55 3.38
N GLU A 97 8.97 -1.16 4.31
CA GLU A 97 9.19 -2.62 4.31
C GLU A 97 7.87 -3.39 4.45
N ALA A 98 6.94 -2.89 5.27
CA ALA A 98 5.62 -3.50 5.44
C ALA A 98 4.80 -3.39 4.15
N VAL A 99 4.84 -2.25 3.46
CA VAL A 99 4.20 -2.03 2.16
C VAL A 99 4.79 -2.98 1.11
N GLU A 100 6.10 -3.11 1.02
CA GLU A 100 6.75 -4.03 0.09
C GLU A 100 6.38 -5.49 0.36
N ALA A 101 6.41 -5.91 1.63
CA ALA A 101 6.01 -7.25 2.04
C ALA A 101 4.54 -7.52 1.68
N PHE A 102 3.65 -6.55 1.91
CA PHE A 102 2.25 -6.64 1.51
C PHE A 102 2.10 -6.84 0.00
N LEU A 103 2.78 -6.03 -0.82
CA LEU A 103 2.65 -6.10 -2.28
C LEU A 103 3.17 -7.44 -2.82
N ASN A 104 4.29 -7.94 -2.29
CA ASN A 104 4.82 -9.25 -2.66
C ASN A 104 3.85 -10.38 -2.29
N LEU A 105 3.26 -10.31 -1.09
CA LEU A 105 2.29 -11.30 -0.62
C LEU A 105 0.99 -11.26 -1.43
N LEU A 106 0.54 -10.06 -1.84
CA LEU A 106 -0.61 -9.88 -2.70
C LEU A 106 -0.41 -10.58 -4.05
N VAL A 107 0.74 -10.37 -4.70
CA VAL A 107 1.06 -11.03 -5.97
C VAL A 107 1.01 -12.55 -5.80
N GLN A 108 1.59 -13.07 -4.72
CA GLN A 108 1.54 -14.50 -4.43
C GLN A 108 0.10 -15.00 -4.19
N ALA A 109 -0.74 -14.23 -3.50
CA ALA A 109 -2.14 -14.58 -3.25
C ALA A 109 -2.95 -14.62 -4.55
N GLU A 110 -2.72 -13.67 -5.46
CA GLU A 110 -3.38 -13.62 -6.76
C GLU A 110 -2.97 -14.79 -7.66
N ASP A 111 -1.67 -15.11 -7.70
CA ASP A 111 -1.16 -16.28 -8.42
C ASP A 111 -1.80 -17.57 -7.90
N GLU A 112 -1.83 -17.78 -6.57
CA GLU A 112 -2.47 -18.96 -5.99
C GLU A 112 -3.97 -19.02 -6.24
N ARG A 113 -4.68 -17.88 -6.17
CA ARG A 113 -6.11 -17.81 -6.50
C ARG A 113 -6.36 -18.23 -7.94
N PHE A 114 -5.54 -17.74 -8.88
CA PHE A 114 -5.63 -18.12 -10.29
C PHE A 114 -5.38 -19.61 -10.49
N GLN A 115 -4.38 -20.20 -9.83
CA GLN A 115 -4.12 -21.64 -9.90
C GLN A 115 -5.29 -22.48 -9.37
N ILE A 116 -5.90 -22.08 -8.25
CA ILE A 116 -7.08 -22.75 -7.72
C ILE A 116 -8.28 -22.65 -8.67
N GLU A 117 -8.45 -21.50 -9.32
CA GLU A 117 -9.49 -21.30 -10.33
C GLU A 117 -9.26 -22.19 -11.56
N GLN A 118 -8.03 -22.25 -12.08
CA GLN A 118 -7.67 -23.13 -13.20
C GLN A 118 -7.92 -24.60 -12.89
N ILE A 119 -7.52 -25.08 -11.72
CA ILE A 119 -7.80 -26.47 -11.31
C ILE A 119 -9.31 -26.68 -11.19
N THR A 120 -10.03 -25.71 -10.63
CA THR A 120 -11.49 -25.77 -10.43
C THR A 120 -12.27 -25.85 -11.74
N GLN A 121 -11.82 -25.13 -12.78
CA GLN A 121 -12.44 -25.17 -14.10
C GLN A 121 -12.18 -26.50 -14.84
N ASN A 122 -11.04 -27.15 -14.56
CA ASN A 122 -10.60 -28.34 -15.28
C ASN A 122 -10.88 -29.68 -14.56
N THR A 123 -11.45 -29.66 -13.34
CA THR A 123 -11.69 -30.87 -12.53
C THR A 123 -13.11 -30.91 -11.97
N THR A 124 -13.67 -32.11 -11.83
CA THR A 124 -15.00 -32.27 -11.22
C THR A 124 -14.94 -32.04 -9.71
N VAL A 125 -16.10 -31.90 -9.07
CA VAL A 125 -16.18 -31.73 -7.60
C VAL A 125 -15.68 -33.00 -6.90
N GLU A 126 -16.05 -34.18 -7.40
CA GLU A 126 -15.68 -35.48 -6.83
C GLU A 126 -14.17 -35.71 -6.88
N GLN A 127 -13.53 -35.35 -7.99
CA GLN A 127 -12.06 -35.42 -8.13
C GLN A 127 -11.36 -34.53 -7.09
N ARG A 128 -11.84 -33.31 -6.90
CA ARG A 128 -11.29 -32.36 -5.91
C ARG A 128 -11.52 -32.78 -4.46
N LEU A 129 -12.66 -33.40 -4.18
CA LEU A 129 -12.95 -33.99 -2.87
C LEU A 129 -12.10 -35.24 -2.62
N GLY A 130 -11.70 -35.96 -3.67
CA GLY A 130 -10.75 -37.07 -3.60
C GLY A 130 -9.30 -36.61 -3.38
N ASP A 131 -8.90 -35.45 -3.90
CA ASP A 131 -7.51 -34.97 -3.94
C ASP A 131 -7.08 -34.20 -2.66
N PRO A 132 -6.22 -34.78 -1.80
CA PRO A 132 -5.72 -34.11 -0.61
C PRO A 132 -4.77 -32.95 -0.91
N ALA A 133 -3.99 -33.03 -1.99
CA ALA A 133 -3.04 -32.00 -2.37
C ALA A 133 -3.76 -30.73 -2.82
N PHE A 134 -4.83 -30.88 -3.61
CA PHE A 134 -5.69 -29.76 -3.97
C PHE A 134 -6.31 -29.09 -2.74
N ARG A 135 -6.84 -29.87 -1.78
CA ARG A 135 -7.41 -29.31 -0.54
C ARG A 135 -6.37 -28.55 0.29
N ALA A 136 -5.17 -29.11 0.44
CA ALA A 136 -4.08 -28.45 1.15
C ALA A 136 -3.68 -27.14 0.46
N ARG A 137 -3.56 -27.14 -0.88
CA ARG A 137 -3.26 -25.94 -1.67
C ARG A 137 -4.35 -24.87 -1.52
N ARG A 138 -5.62 -25.28 -1.61
CA ARG A 138 -6.77 -24.37 -1.44
C ARG A 138 -6.79 -23.73 -0.05
N ALA A 139 -6.50 -24.51 1.00
CA ALA A 139 -6.39 -23.99 2.35
C ALA A 139 -5.21 -23.01 2.49
N ALA A 140 -4.05 -23.33 1.93
CA ALA A 140 -2.88 -22.45 1.93
C ALA A 140 -3.17 -21.13 1.19
N ALA A 141 -3.79 -21.18 0.01
CA ALA A 141 -4.19 -19.99 -0.74
C ALA A 141 -5.16 -19.09 0.04
N ALA A 142 -6.13 -19.70 0.75
CA ALA A 142 -7.06 -18.95 1.58
C ALA A 142 -6.38 -18.28 2.79
N VAL A 143 -5.41 -18.96 3.41
CA VAL A 143 -4.58 -18.38 4.48
C VAL A 143 -3.74 -17.23 3.95
N LEU A 144 -3.16 -17.37 2.76
CA LEU A 144 -2.32 -16.36 2.14
C LEU A 144 -3.13 -15.08 1.83
N LEU A 145 -4.33 -15.24 1.27
CA LEU A 145 -5.26 -14.12 1.06
C LEU A 145 -5.66 -13.45 2.38
N HIS A 146 -5.87 -14.22 3.45
CA HIS A 146 -6.14 -13.69 4.78
C HIS A 146 -4.95 -12.89 5.34
N GLN A 147 -3.71 -13.33 5.10
CA GLN A 147 -2.52 -12.60 5.51
C GLN A 147 -2.38 -11.26 4.76
N VAL A 148 -2.69 -11.23 3.46
CA VAL A 148 -2.76 -9.97 2.68
C VAL A 148 -3.80 -9.03 3.28
N TRP A 149 -5.02 -9.54 3.53
CA TRP A 149 -6.09 -8.78 4.18
C TRP A 149 -5.66 -8.19 5.53
N HIS A 150 -5.00 -9.01 6.36
CA HIS A 150 -4.50 -8.58 7.66
C HIS A 150 -3.43 -7.50 7.50
N GLY A 151 -2.43 -7.72 6.65
CA GLY A 151 -1.34 -6.77 6.41
C GLY A 151 -1.86 -5.42 5.91
N GLY A 152 -2.80 -5.43 4.97
CA GLY A 152 -3.39 -4.21 4.44
C GLY A 152 -4.12 -3.37 5.49
N HIS A 153 -4.94 -4.00 6.32
CA HIS A 153 -5.59 -3.31 7.44
C HIS A 153 -4.62 -2.89 8.55
N TRP A 154 -3.58 -3.66 8.81
CA TRP A 154 -2.55 -3.29 9.78
C TRP A 154 -1.82 -2.02 9.32
N ILE A 155 -1.35 -1.98 8.06
CA ILE A 155 -0.69 -0.79 7.48
C ILE A 155 -1.63 0.42 7.50
N ALA A 156 -2.92 0.22 7.18
CA ALA A 156 -3.90 1.30 7.23
C ALA A 156 -4.07 1.89 8.65
N GLY A 157 -4.16 1.04 9.69
CA GLY A 157 -4.26 1.47 11.08
C GLY A 157 -2.97 2.09 11.62
N ALA A 158 -1.81 1.61 11.18
CA ALA A 158 -0.51 2.20 11.49
C ALA A 158 -0.38 3.62 10.90
N TRP A 159 -0.81 3.81 9.65
CA TRP A 159 -0.82 5.14 9.03
C TRP A 159 -1.80 6.10 9.69
N GLU A 160 -2.97 5.61 10.12
CA GLU A 160 -3.93 6.41 10.90
C GLU A 160 -3.31 6.91 12.22
N ALA A 161 -2.51 6.10 12.91
CA ALA A 161 -1.79 6.54 14.12
C ALA A 161 -0.77 7.65 13.83
N PHE A 162 -0.09 7.61 12.69
CA PHE A 162 0.85 8.68 12.33
C PHE A 162 0.15 10.04 12.17
N ALA A 163 -1.14 10.08 11.81
CA ALA A 163 -1.89 11.34 11.78
C ALA A 163 -1.95 12.01 13.17
N GLU A 164 -2.14 11.23 14.23
CA GLU A 164 -2.10 11.75 15.61
C GLU A 164 -0.69 12.23 15.98
N VAL A 165 0.36 11.47 15.62
CA VAL A 165 1.76 11.87 15.83
C VAL A 165 2.08 13.19 15.11
N PHE A 166 1.61 13.35 13.88
CA PHE A 166 1.78 14.55 13.09
C PHE A 166 1.06 15.77 13.70
N ASP A 167 -0.13 15.57 14.25
CA ASP A 167 -0.88 16.63 14.93
C ASP A 167 -0.20 17.04 16.23
N ASP A 168 0.31 16.10 17.02
CA ASP A 168 1.03 16.39 18.26
C ASP A 168 2.37 17.06 18.00
N TYR A 169 3.09 16.64 16.95
CA TYR A 169 4.30 17.33 16.50
C TYR A 169 4.02 18.79 16.13
N ARG A 170 2.97 19.06 15.35
CA ARG A 170 2.58 20.43 14.96
C ARG A 170 2.21 21.31 16.17
N LYS A 171 1.66 20.74 17.23
CA LYS A 171 1.36 21.46 18.48
C LYS A 171 2.63 21.76 19.28
N ALA A 172 3.58 20.83 19.32
CA ALA A 172 4.84 20.98 20.05
C ALA A 172 5.84 21.90 19.34
N TYR A 173 5.85 21.87 18.01
CA TYR A 173 6.77 22.63 17.14
C TYR A 173 5.97 23.50 16.16
N PRO A 174 5.26 24.54 16.65
CA PRO A 174 4.51 25.41 15.77
C PRO A 174 5.46 26.12 14.80
N ALA A 175 5.10 26.14 13.51
CA ALA A 175 5.83 26.91 12.53
C ALA A 175 5.92 28.38 13.00
N PRO A 176 7.04 29.07 12.76
CA PRO A 176 7.13 30.49 13.07
C PRO A 176 5.94 31.20 12.43
N SER A 177 5.16 31.94 13.23
CA SER A 177 4.05 32.72 12.71
C SER A 177 4.59 33.53 11.52
N PRO A 178 3.92 33.50 10.33
CA PRO A 178 4.30 34.42 9.28
C PRO A 178 4.22 35.79 9.93
N ALA A 179 5.36 36.48 10.03
CA ALA A 179 5.40 37.80 10.62
C ALA A 179 4.33 38.59 9.88
N ILE A 180 3.26 38.96 10.59
CA ILE A 180 2.33 39.95 10.10
C ILE A 180 3.24 41.14 9.88
N ALA A 181 3.56 41.42 8.61
CA ALA A 181 4.24 42.64 8.26
C ALA A 181 3.36 43.74 8.84
N SER A 182 3.84 44.33 9.95
CA SER A 182 3.23 45.52 10.51
C SER A 182 3.10 46.49 9.35
N ASN A 183 1.87 46.79 8.95
CA ASN A 183 1.59 47.85 7.99
C ASN A 183 1.84 49.19 8.69
N ASP A 184 3.10 49.48 9.01
CA ASP A 184 3.58 50.84 9.18
C ASP A 184 3.75 51.44 7.79
N THR A 185 2.62 51.80 7.19
CA THR A 185 2.58 52.63 6.00
C THR A 185 3.01 54.05 6.38
N MET A 186 4.31 54.31 6.32
CA MET A 186 4.85 55.65 6.07
C MET A 186 5.79 55.59 4.85
N PRO A 187 5.81 56.65 4.02
CA PRO A 187 5.86 56.50 2.57
C PRO A 187 7.28 56.30 2.05
N ALA A 188 7.68 55.06 1.80
CA ALA A 188 8.84 54.74 0.99
C ALA A 188 8.54 54.95 -0.50
N ARG A 189 8.22 56.21 -0.87
CA ARG A 189 8.54 56.74 -2.19
C ARG A 189 10.06 56.58 -2.35
N GLN A 190 10.50 56.05 -3.49
CA GLN A 190 11.89 55.97 -3.95
C GLN A 190 12.69 54.72 -3.53
N LYS A 191 12.32 53.53 -4.03
CA LYS A 191 13.31 52.52 -4.45
C LYS A 191 12.78 51.46 -5.44
N LEU A 192 11.81 51.85 -6.25
CA LEU A 192 11.31 51.08 -7.41
C LEU A 192 12.01 51.52 -8.72
N VAL A 193 13.31 51.79 -8.62
CA VAL A 193 14.19 51.98 -9.77
C VAL A 193 15.27 50.91 -9.62
N VAL A 194 15.48 50.14 -10.68
CA VAL A 194 16.46 49.04 -10.76
C VAL A 194 15.95 47.68 -10.25
N ARG A 195 14.90 47.14 -10.86
CA ARG A 195 14.91 45.72 -11.28
C ARG A 195 13.97 45.56 -12.47
N LYS A 196 14.59 45.45 -13.66
CA LYS A 196 14.03 45.14 -14.97
C LYS A 196 12.89 44.12 -14.85
N ILE A 197 11.64 44.58 -14.90
CA ILE A 197 10.51 43.77 -15.32
C ILE A 197 10.46 43.93 -16.83
N VAL A 198 10.80 42.88 -17.56
CA VAL A 198 10.51 42.80 -18.99
C VAL A 198 8.99 42.71 -19.08
N SER A 199 8.35 43.78 -19.58
CA SER A 199 6.90 43.79 -19.77
C SER A 199 6.51 42.80 -20.86
N LEU A 200 5.45 42.04 -20.60
CA LEU A 200 4.86 41.01 -21.45
C LEU A 200 4.41 41.50 -22.85
N ASP A 201 4.43 42.81 -23.11
CA ASP A 201 4.13 43.39 -24.42
C ASP A 201 5.24 43.15 -25.47
N ALA A 202 6.47 42.84 -25.04
CA ALA A 202 7.59 42.55 -25.95
C ALA A 202 7.48 41.19 -26.68
N TRP A 203 6.57 40.30 -26.26
CA TRP A 203 6.36 39.01 -26.92
C TRP A 203 5.33 39.06 -28.06
N LYS A 204 4.50 40.10 -28.16
CA LYS A 204 3.47 40.21 -29.22
C LYS A 204 3.97 40.79 -30.54
N SER A 205 5.18 41.33 -30.59
CA SER A 205 5.77 41.90 -31.81
C SER A 205 6.84 41.03 -32.48
N ALA A 206 7.11 39.82 -31.98
CA ALA A 206 8.09 38.88 -32.57
C ALA A 206 7.44 37.80 -33.47
N GLY A 207 6.35 38.15 -34.14
CA GLY A 207 5.63 37.28 -35.07
C GLY A 207 5.11 38.04 -36.28
N ARG A 208 6.04 38.58 -37.09
CA ARG A 208 5.86 38.89 -38.51
C ARG A 208 7.21 38.88 -39.21
#